data_AF-A0A4Y2DMM0-F1
#
_entry.id   AF-A0A4Y2DMM0-F1
#
_cell.length_a   1.000
_cell.length_b   1.000
_cell.length_c   1.000
_cell.angle_alpha   90.00
_cell.angle_beta   90.00
_cell.angle_gamma   90.00
#
_symmetry.space_group_name_H-M   'P 1'
#
loop_
_entity.id
_entity.type
_entity.pdbx_description
1 polymer ?
#
loop_
_entity_poly.entity_id
_entity_poly.type
_entity_poly.pdbx_seq_one_letter_code
_entity_poly.pdbx_strand_id
1 'polypeptide(L)'
;MTKFTYTIVHIPGKELFAADALSRNPQKVPYKREELEAKIDAFIQMISFLRASSCRLDELRAAQLKDETCWKLTDNVLKGWLPKKEVDTLCAPYWQVMKY
;
A
#
# COMPACT_ATOMS: atom_id res chain seq x y z
N MET A 1 -45.06 15.28 -49.60
CA MET A 1 -43.87 15.23 -48.73
C MET A 1 -44.00 16.30 -47.66
N THR A 2 -44.26 15.91 -46.42
CA THR A 2 -44.27 16.84 -45.27
C THR A 2 -42.83 17.11 -44.85
N LYS A 3 -42.42 18.39 -44.87
CA LYS A 3 -41.14 18.82 -44.33
C LYS A 3 -41.29 18.99 -42.83
N PHE A 4 -40.55 18.20 -42.05
CA PHE A 4 -40.48 18.38 -40.61
C PHE A 4 -39.49 19.50 -40.27
N THR A 5 -39.94 20.47 -39.49
CA THR A 5 -39.10 21.52 -38.92
C THR A 5 -38.69 21.08 -37.53
N TYR A 6 -37.40 20.88 -37.31
CA TYR A 6 -36.85 20.54 -36.00
C TYR A 6 -36.10 21.74 -35.42
N THR A 7 -36.09 21.84 -34.09
CA THR A 7 -35.25 22.80 -33.35
C THR A 7 -34.26 21.99 -32.53
N ILE A 8 -32.98 22.04 -32.89
CA ILE A 8 -31.91 21.37 -32.14
C ILE A 8 -31.45 22.34 -31.06
N VAL A 9 -31.55 21.92 -29.81
CA VAL A 9 -31.05 22.69 -28.66
C VAL A 9 -30.00 21.83 -27.95
N HIS A 10 -28.78 22.35 -27.82
CA HIS A 10 -27.75 21.71 -27.02
C HIS A 10 -27.92 22.11 -25.55
N ILE A 11 -28.14 21.12 -24.69
CA ILE A 11 -28.13 21.31 -23.24
C ILE A 11 -26.77 20.82 -22.75
N PRO A 12 -25.82 21.72 -22.40
CA PRO A 12 -24.53 21.29 -21.87
C PRO A 12 -24.75 20.47 -20.59
N GLY A 13 -24.06 19.33 -20.52
CA GLY A 13 -24.04 18.50 -19.31
C GLY A 13 -23.36 19.21 -18.14
N LYS A 14 -23.39 18.59 -16.96
CA LYS A 14 -22.73 19.12 -15.76
C LYS A 14 -21.21 19.16 -15.96
N GLU A 15 -20.59 20.31 -15.78
CA GLU A 15 -19.12 20.45 -15.78
C GLU A 15 -18.52 19.76 -14.56
N LEU A 16 -17.93 18.59 -14.78
CA LEU A 16 -17.25 17.79 -13.76
C LEU A 16 -15.73 18.01 -13.83
N PHE A 17 -15.26 19.25 -13.68
CA PHE A 17 -13.81 19.55 -13.67
C PHE A 17 -13.03 18.77 -12.59
N ALA A 18 -13.68 18.44 -11.48
CA ALA A 18 -13.04 17.82 -10.32
C ALA A 18 -13.20 16.29 -10.25
N ALA A 19 -14.11 15.68 -11.02
CA ALA A 19 -14.33 14.24 -10.93
C ALA A 19 -13.15 13.43 -11.51
N ASP A 20 -12.42 14.00 -12.46
CA ASP A 20 -11.25 13.41 -13.10
C ASP A 20 -9.91 13.85 -12.45
N ALA A 21 -9.96 14.80 -11.51
CA ALA A 21 -8.80 15.27 -10.76
C ALA A 21 -8.34 14.30 -9.66
N LEU A 22 -9.16 13.29 -9.32
CA LEU A 22 -8.67 12.08 -8.68
C LEU A 22 -7.97 11.24 -9.76
N SER A 23 -6.81 11.75 -10.16
CA SER A 23 -5.90 11.17 -11.13
C SER A 23 -5.76 9.69 -10.81
N ARG A 24 -6.19 8.86 -11.75
CA ARG A 24 -5.73 7.48 -11.87
C ARG A 24 -4.22 7.55 -11.95
N ASN A 25 -3.52 7.49 -10.82
CA ASN A 25 -2.07 7.35 -10.81
C ASN A 25 -1.79 5.95 -11.35
N PRO A 26 -1.38 5.81 -12.62
CA PRO A 26 -1.20 4.50 -13.19
C PRO A 26 -0.05 3.83 -12.44
N GLN A 27 -0.27 2.61 -11.94
CA GLN A 27 0.80 1.87 -11.29
C GLN A 27 1.97 1.76 -12.27
N LYS A 28 3.15 2.21 -11.84
CA LYS A 28 4.37 2.23 -12.65
C LYS A 28 4.84 0.82 -13.05
N VAL A 29 4.28 -0.20 -12.42
CA VAL A 29 4.62 -1.62 -12.60
C VAL A 29 3.32 -2.36 -12.88
N PRO A 30 3.30 -3.33 -13.81
CA PRO A 30 2.15 -4.20 -14.00
C PRO A 30 1.75 -4.83 -12.66
N TYR A 31 0.54 -4.54 -12.22
CA TYR A 31 -0.01 -5.11 -11.00
C TYR A 31 -0.20 -6.61 -11.21
N LYS A 32 0.70 -7.42 -10.66
CA LYS A 32 0.53 -8.87 -10.59
C LYS A 32 -0.35 -9.16 -9.39
N ARG A 33 -1.66 -9.07 -9.61
CA ARG A 33 -2.71 -9.34 -8.63
C ARG A 33 -2.43 -10.63 -7.86
N GLU A 34 -2.05 -11.67 -8.58
CA GLU A 34 -1.83 -13.02 -8.07
C GLU A 34 -0.66 -13.07 -7.09
N GLU A 35 0.41 -12.30 -7.32
CA GLU A 35 1.56 -12.24 -6.39
C GLU A 35 1.19 -11.51 -5.10
N LEU A 36 0.35 -10.47 -5.17
CA LEU A 36 -0.10 -9.77 -3.97
C LEU A 36 -1.08 -10.63 -3.16
N GLU A 37 -2.06 -11.22 -3.83
CA GLU A 37 -3.04 -12.11 -3.22
C GLU A 37 -2.33 -13.29 -2.53
N ALA A 38 -1.37 -13.93 -3.19
CA ALA A 38 -0.56 -14.98 -2.57
C ALA A 38 0.24 -14.52 -1.34
N LYS A 39 0.78 -13.30 -1.36
CA LYS A 39 1.47 -12.73 -0.18
C LYS A 39 0.51 -12.45 0.97
N ILE A 40 -0.67 -11.92 0.68
CA ILE A 40 -1.71 -11.67 1.68
C ILE A 40 -2.17 -13.00 2.30
N ASP A 41 -2.44 -14.01 1.48
CA ASP A 41 -2.88 -15.33 1.95
C ASP A 41 -1.80 -16.00 2.81
N ALA A 42 -0.53 -15.94 2.39
CA ALA A 42 0.58 -16.46 3.18
C ALA A 42 0.69 -15.76 4.54
N PHE A 43 0.45 -14.45 4.58
CA PHE A 43 0.45 -13.68 5.83
C PHE A 43 -0.73 -14.05 6.75
N ILE A 44 -1.94 -14.18 6.20
CA ILE A 44 -3.13 -14.62 6.96
C ILE A 44 -2.91 -16.02 7.51
N GLN A 45 -2.37 -16.94 6.70
CA GLN A 45 -2.03 -18.28 7.13
C GLN A 45 -1.00 -18.25 8.25
N MET A 46 0.09 -17.50 8.09
CA MET A 46 1.12 -17.36 9.13
C MET A 46 0.54 -16.90 10.47
N ILE A 47 -0.31 -15.86 10.46
CA ILE A 47 -0.97 -15.38 11.69
C ILE A 47 -1.91 -16.43 12.26
N SER A 48 -2.66 -17.13 11.41
CA SER A 48 -3.62 -18.15 11.83
C SER A 48 -2.94 -19.40 12.41
N PHE A 49 -1.74 -19.74 11.90
CA PHE A 49 -0.90 -20.82 12.42
C PHE A 49 -0.10 -20.42 13.65
N LEU A 50 0.13 -19.13 13.86
CA LEU A 50 0.68 -18.59 15.10
C LEU A 50 -0.35 -18.81 16.21
N ARG A 51 -0.37 -20.01 16.78
CA ARG A 51 -1.22 -20.40 17.93
C ARG A 51 -0.75 -19.70 19.21
N ALA A 52 -0.67 -18.38 19.18
CA ALA A 52 -0.34 -17.53 20.30
C ALA A 52 -1.66 -17.07 20.95
N SER A 53 -1.75 -17.22 22.27
CA SER A 53 -2.78 -16.55 23.05
C SER A 53 -2.62 -15.03 22.95
N SER A 54 -3.68 -14.28 23.25
CA SER A 54 -3.63 -12.81 23.31
C SER A 54 -2.51 -12.31 24.23
N CYS A 55 -2.34 -12.93 25.42
CA CYS A 55 -1.25 -12.58 26.32
C CYS A 55 0.14 -12.80 25.69
N ARG A 56 0.33 -13.88 24.93
CA ARG A 56 1.60 -14.15 24.25
C ARG A 56 1.87 -13.14 23.13
N LEU A 57 0.83 -12.66 22.45
CA LEU A 57 0.95 -11.59 21.45
C LEU A 57 1.35 -10.25 22.09
N ASP A 58 0.81 -9.93 23.27
CA ASP A 58 1.17 -8.72 24.00
C ASP A 58 2.62 -8.78 24.50
N GLU A 59 3.09 -9.94 24.96
CA GLU A 59 4.50 -10.17 25.29
C GLU A 59 5.41 -9.98 24.08
N LEU A 60 5.04 -10.55 22.93
CA LEU A 60 5.80 -10.38 21.68
C LEU A 60 5.85 -8.91 21.26
N ARG A 61 4.72 -8.19 21.34
CA ARG A 61 4.68 -6.75 21.05
C ARG A 61 5.59 -5.98 22.00
N ALA A 62 5.54 -6.27 23.29
CA ALA A 62 6.39 -5.61 24.29
C ALA A 62 7.89 -5.92 24.08
N ALA A 63 8.22 -7.15 23.65
CA ALA A 63 9.59 -7.52 23.31
C ALA A 63 10.08 -6.80 22.04
N GLN A 64 9.26 -6.73 21.00
CA GLN A 64 9.58 -6.01 19.75
C GLN A 64 9.77 -4.51 19.98
N LEU A 65 9.01 -3.90 20.89
CA LEU A 65 9.19 -2.48 21.25
C LEU A 65 10.52 -2.20 21.96
N LYS A 66 11.08 -3.20 22.66
CA LYS A 66 12.38 -3.11 23.33
C LYS A 66 13.54 -3.53 22.43
N ASP A 67 13.26 -4.28 21.37
CA ASP A 67 14.27 -4.71 20.42
C ASP A 67 14.73 -3.53 19.55
N GLU A 68 16.03 -3.27 19.58
CA GLU A 68 16.64 -2.15 18.88
C GLU A 68 16.45 -2.25 17.36
N THR A 69 16.52 -3.46 16.80
CA THR A 69 16.35 -3.68 15.36
C THR A 69 14.92 -3.40 14.95
N CYS A 70 13.94 -3.95 15.66
CA CYS A 70 12.52 -3.71 15.41
C CYS A 70 12.16 -2.23 15.52
N TRP A 71 12.69 -1.53 16.52
CA TRP A 71 12.47 -0.10 16.68
C TRP A 71 13.05 0.71 15.52
N LYS A 72 14.32 0.48 15.13
CA LYS A 72 14.97 1.18 14.00
C LYS A 72 14.27 0.89 12.68
N LEU A 73 13.82 -0.35 12.47
CA LEU A 73 13.04 -0.72 11.28
C LEU A 73 11.71 0.03 11.23
N THR A 74 11.02 0.13 12.36
CA THR A 74 9.76 0.89 12.45
C THR A 74 9.99 2.37 12.13
N ASP A 75 11.07 2.96 12.67
CA ASP A 75 11.44 4.35 12.42
C ASP A 75 11.74 4.62 10.93
N ASN A 76 12.53 3.74 10.30
CA ASN A 76 12.85 3.83 8.87
C ASN A 76 11.61 3.68 7.98
N VAL A 77 10.65 2.83 8.35
CA VAL A 77 9.39 2.68 7.61
C VAL A 77 8.52 3.93 7.73
N LEU A 78 8.45 4.54 8.91
CA LEU A 78 7.60 5.71 9.15
C LEU A 78 8.20 7.02 8.60
N LYS A 79 9.52 7.21 8.73
CA LYS A 79 10.20 8.43 8.29
C LYS A 79 10.75 8.35 6.87
N GLY A 80 10.80 7.15 6.29
CA GLY A 80 11.49 6.89 5.05
C GLY A 80 12.92 6.42 5.30
N TRP A 81 13.40 5.69 4.31
CA TRP A 81 14.61 4.89 4.37
C TRP A 81 15.82 5.69 3.84
N LEU A 82 16.88 5.83 4.65
CA LEU A 82 18.14 6.49 4.26
C LEU A 82 18.89 5.71 3.17
N PRO A 83 19.68 6.31 2.27
CA PRO A 83 20.43 5.57 1.26
C PRO A 83 21.18 4.35 1.82
N LYS A 84 21.22 3.21 1.12
CA LYS A 84 21.78 1.93 1.61
C LYS A 84 23.11 2.04 2.38
N LYS A 85 23.99 2.95 1.98
CA LYS A 85 25.31 3.17 2.59
C LYS A 85 25.25 3.81 3.99
N GLU A 86 24.16 4.49 4.29
CA GLU A 86 23.90 5.24 5.52
C GLU A 86 22.91 4.51 6.44
N VAL A 87 22.35 3.38 5.97
CA VAL A 87 21.47 2.53 6.78
C VAL A 87 22.28 1.85 7.85
N ASP A 88 21.76 1.89 9.08
CA ASP A 88 22.32 1.18 10.22
C ASP A 88 22.55 -0.31 9.89
N THR A 89 23.68 -0.86 10.34
CA THR A 89 24.08 -2.24 10.10
C THR A 89 23.00 -3.25 10.50
N LEU A 90 22.22 -2.97 11.56
CA LEU A 90 21.12 -3.81 12.02
C LEU A 90 19.95 -3.84 11.02
N CYS A 91 19.74 -2.75 10.28
CA CYS A 91 18.66 -2.60 9.30
C CYS A 91 19.10 -2.93 7.87
N ALA A 92 20.41 -3.02 7.60
CA ALA A 92 20.98 -3.30 6.28
C ALA A 92 20.42 -4.56 5.58
N PRO A 93 20.13 -5.68 6.28
CA PRO A 93 19.54 -6.87 5.64
C PRO A 93 18.16 -6.60 5.03
N TYR A 94 17.39 -5.70 5.62
CA TYR A 94 16.00 -5.43 5.27
C TYR A 94 15.85 -4.39 4.15
N TRP A 95 16.92 -3.65 3.84
CA TRP A 95 16.95 -2.65 2.76
C TRP A 95 16.47 -3.21 1.41
N GLN A 96 16.79 -4.47 1.11
CA GLN A 96 16.50 -5.08 -0.19
C GLN A 96 15.01 -5.33 -0.41
N VAL A 97 14.25 -5.49 0.67
CA VAL A 97 12.82 -5.82 0.63
C VAL A 97 11.96 -4.58 0.35
N MET A 98 12.50 -3.38 0.59
CA MET A 98 11.80 -2.09 0.41
C MET A 98 11.76 -1.58 -1.04
N LYS A 99 12.42 -2.26 -1.99
CA LYS A 99 12.52 -1.81 -3.39
C LYS A 99 11.27 -2.06 -4.25
N TYR A 100 10.15 -2.48 -3.66
CA TYR A 100 8.91 -2.81 -4.36
C TYR A 100 7.80 -1.82 -4.02
#